data_AF-A0A2N3BA09-F1
#
_entry.id   AF-A0A2N3BA09-F1
#
_cell.length_a   1.000
_cell.length_b   1.000
_cell.length_c   1.000
_cell.angle_alpha   90.00
_cell.angle_beta   90.00
_cell.angle_gamma   90.00
#
_symmetry.space_group_name_H-M   'P 1'
#
loop_
_entity.id
_entity.type
_entity.pdbx_description
1 polymer ?
#
loop_
_entity_poly.entity_id
_entity_poly.type
_entity_poly.pdbx_seq_one_letter_code
_entity_poly.pdbx_strand_id
1 'polypeptide(L)' 'SLALDRCARAHAWLAGRDHVVPEDVRAIVHDALRHRLILSYEARAEGVSADRVIDLLVESVALP' A
#
# COMPACT_ATOMS: atom_id res chain seq x y z
N SER A 1 -2.75 -3.05 -9.16
CA SER A 1 -2.69 -4.36 -8.47
C SER A 1 -4.12 -4.83 -8.24
N LEU A 2 -4.48 -6.05 -8.65
CA LEU A 2 -5.85 -6.56 -8.44
C LEU A 2 -6.22 -6.71 -6.95
N ALA A 3 -5.26 -7.13 -6.12
CA ALA A 3 -5.46 -7.27 -4.68
C ALA A 3 -5.71 -5.91 -4.00
N LEU A 4 -4.88 -4.90 -4.27
CA LEU A 4 -5.04 -3.55 -3.70
C LEU A 4 -6.42 -2.98 -4.01
N ASP A 5 -6.82 -3.08 -5.28
CA ASP A 5 -8.08 -2.56 -5.79
C ASP A 5 -9.31 -3.27 -5.20
N ARG A 6 -9.31 -4.61 -5.13
CA ARG A 6 -10.41 -5.38 -4.53
C ARG A 6 -10.51 -5.19 -3.02
N CYS A 7 -9.38 -5.21 -2.32
CA CYS A 7 -9.37 -5.07 -0.87
C CYS A 7 -9.72 -3.63 -0.43
N ALA A 8 -9.32 -2.59 -1.17
CA ALA A 8 -9.74 -1.22 -0.89
C ALA A 8 -11.26 -1.05 -1.05
N ARG A 9 -11.87 -1.64 -2.10
CA ARG A 9 -13.34 -1.67 -2.22
C ARG A 9 -14.03 -2.45 -1.11
N ALA A 10 -13.49 -3.61 -0.74
CA ALA A 10 -14.03 -4.39 0.36
C ALA A 10 -13.94 -3.62 1.69
N HIS A 11 -12.84 -2.91 1.93
CA HIS A 11 -12.65 -2.05 3.10
C HIS A 11 -13.68 -0.91 3.13
N ALA A 12 -13.86 -0.20 2.01
CA ALA A 12 -14.87 0.85 1.87
C ALA A 12 -16.30 0.31 2.14
N TRP A 13 -16.63 -0.84 1.56
CA TRP A 13 -17.93 -1.49 1.73
C TRP A 13 -18.19 -1.91 3.18
N LEU A 14 -17.19 -2.50 3.85
CA LEU A 14 -17.27 -2.84 5.27
C LEU A 14 -17.41 -1.60 6.16
N ALA A 15 -16.88 -0.46 5.71
CA ALA A 15 -17.06 0.85 6.35
C ALA A 15 -18.41 1.53 6.00
N GLY A 16 -19.29 0.85 5.26
CA GLY A 16 -20.62 1.37 4.89
C GLY A 16 -20.62 2.39 3.74
N ARG A 17 -19.50 2.52 3.02
CA ARG A 17 -19.36 3.39 1.83
C ARG A 17 -19.54 2.59 0.54
N ASP A 18 -20.05 3.25 -0.49
CA ASP A 18 -20.20 2.69 -1.84
C ASP A 18 -19.07 3.08 -2.80
N HIS A 19 -18.16 3.95 -2.35
CA HIS A 19 -16.99 4.40 -3.09
C HIS A 19 -15.73 4.34 -2.21
N VAL A 20 -14.58 4.22 -2.88
CA VAL A 20 -13.26 4.15 -2.25
C VAL A 20 -12.75 5.57 -1.99
N VAL A 21 -12.22 5.80 -0.79
CA VAL A 21 -11.48 7.01 -0.43
C VAL A 21 -9.99 6.69 -0.24
N PRO A 22 -9.07 7.69 -0.27
CA PRO A 22 -7.63 7.42 -0.14
C PRO A 22 -7.24 6.63 1.11
N GLU A 23 -7.97 6.78 2.21
CA GLU A 23 -7.76 6.06 3.47
C GLU A 23 -7.95 4.55 3.29
N ASP A 24 -8.89 4.12 2.44
CA ASP A 24 -9.12 2.70 2.15
C ASP A 24 -7.93 2.09 1.40
N VAL A 25 -7.29 2.85 0.51
CA VAL A 25 -6.08 2.41 -0.20
C VAL A 25 -4.91 2.34 0.78
N ARG A 26 -4.74 3.37 1.61
CA ARG A 26 -3.70 3.43 2.65
C ARG A 26 -3.81 2.30 3.67
N ALA A 27 -5.02 1.88 4.03
CA ALA A 27 -5.24 0.77 4.96
C ALA A 27 -4.75 -0.59 4.43
N ILE A 28 -4.66 -0.74 3.09
CA ILE A 28 -4.41 -2.02 2.42
C ILE A 28 -3.02 -2.09 1.76
N VAL A 29 -2.39 -0.94 1.52
CA VAL A 29 -1.20 -0.83 0.66
C VAL A 29 -0.02 -1.68 1.13
N HIS A 30 0.27 -1.73 2.44
CA HIS A 30 1.34 -2.54 3.00
C HIS A 30 1.10 -4.03 2.77
N ASP A 31 -0.07 -4.53 3.17
CA ASP A 31 -0.41 -5.95 3.01
C ASP A 31 -0.40 -6.39 1.55
N ALA A 32 -0.87 -5.53 0.65
CA ALA A 32 -0.96 -5.85 -0.77
C ALA A 32 0.39 -5.82 -1.49
N LEU A 33 1.38 -5.06 -1.01
CA LEU A 33 2.62 -4.78 -1.74
C LEU A 33 3.90 -5.29 -1.05
N ARG A 34 3.96 -5.41 0.28
CA ARG A 34 5.22 -5.68 1.00
C ARG A 34 5.92 -6.97 0.59
N HIS A 35 5.15 -8.00 0.29
CA HIS A 35 5.67 -9.30 -0.14
C HIS A 35 5.91 -9.39 -1.66
N ARG A 36 5.63 -8.31 -2.39
CA ARG A 36 5.76 -8.22 -3.85
C ARG A 36 6.90 -7.30 -4.27
N LEU A 37 7.54 -6.63 -3.31
CA LEU A 37 8.73 -5.83 -3.54
C LEU A 37 9.98 -6.69 -3.40
N ILE A 38 10.80 -6.68 -4.44
CA ILE A 38 12.14 -7.27 -4.40
C ILE A 38 13.12 -6.14 -4.17
N LEU A 39 13.67 -6.08 -2.96
CA LEU A 39 14.71 -5.10 -2.62
C LEU A 39 16.02 -5.46 -3.32
N SER A 40 16.87 -4.47 -3.56
CA SER A 40 18.24 -4.72 -4.02
C SER A 40 19.09 -5.33 -2.90
N TYR A 41 20.29 -5.79 -3.23
CA TYR A 41 21.21 -6.30 -2.22
C TYR A 41 21.65 -5.19 -1.25
N GLU A 42 21.98 -4.02 -1.80
CA GLU A 42 22.41 -2.83 -1.09
C GLU A 42 21.35 -2.38 -0.09
N ALA A 43 20.09 -2.27 -0.53
CA ALA A 43 18.97 -1.91 0.33
C ALA A 43 18.78 -2.89 1.49
N ARG A 44 18.96 -4.20 1.24
CA ARG A 44 18.92 -5.21 2.32
C ARG A 44 20.11 -5.06 3.27
N ALA A 45 21.32 -4.80 2.75
CA ALA A 45 22.52 -4.60 3.56
C ALA A 45 22.42 -3.36 4.45
N GLU A 46 21.73 -2.32 4.00
CA GLU A 46 21.43 -1.10 4.75
C GLU A 46 20.24 -1.25 5.72
N GLY A 47 19.61 -2.43 5.78
CA GLY A 47 18.47 -2.69 6.67
C GLY A 47 17.16 -2.02 6.24
N VAL A 48 17.04 -1.62 4.97
CA VAL A 48 15.80 -1.03 4.44
C VAL A 48 14.70 -2.10 4.40
N SER A 49 13.55 -1.79 5.00
CA SER A 49 12.37 -2.66 4.96
C SER A 49 11.48 -2.36 3.75
N ALA A 50 10.72 -3.36 3.30
CA ALA A 50 9.72 -3.17 2.26
C ALA A 50 8.66 -2.15 2.68
N ASP A 51 8.26 -2.16 3.96
CA ASP A 51 7.30 -1.19 4.50
C ASP A 51 7.85 0.23 4.41
N ARG A 52 9.13 0.45 4.71
CA ARG A 52 9.76 1.78 4.58
C ARG A 52 9.74 2.28 3.14
N VAL A 53 9.95 1.40 2.17
CA VAL A 53 9.85 1.74 0.74
C VAL A 53 8.41 2.09 0.37
N ILE A 54 7.43 1.32 0.88
CA ILE A 54 6.01 1.58 0.63
C ILE A 54 5.59 2.93 1.20
N ASP A 55 6.03 3.27 2.42
CA ASP A 55 5.75 4.57 3.05
C ASP A 55 6.22 5.72 2.17
N LEU A 56 7.48 5.66 1.69
CA LEU A 56 8.05 6.68 0.81
C LEU A 56 7.27 6.80 -0.51
N LEU A 57 6.83 5.67 -1.08
CA LEU A 57 6.02 5.68 -2.30
C LEU A 57 4.66 6.35 -2.06
N VAL A 58 3.99 6.03 -0.95
CA VAL A 58 2.69 6.61 -0.60
C VAL A 58 2.81 8.10 -0.31
N GLU A 59 3.87 8.53 0.38
CA GLU A 59 4.17 9.95 0.64
C GLU A 59 4.45 10.74 -0.64
N SER A 60 5.04 10.10 -1.65
CA SER A 60 5.38 10.74 -2.93
C SER A 60 4.17 11.01 -3.83
N VAL A 61 3.00 10.43 -3.54
CA VAL A 61 1.78 10.59 -4.32
C VAL A 61 0.89 11.64 -3.64
N ALA A 62 0.59 12.72 -4.36
CA ALA A 62 -0.33 13.73 -3.89
C ALA A 62 -1.74 13.15 -3.72
N LEU A 63 -2.40 13.49 -2.61
CA LEU A 63 -3.82 13.22 -2.43
C LEU A 63 -4.65 14.29 -3.17
N PRO A 64 -5.70 13.90 -3.89
CA PRO A 64 -6.62 14.82 -4.56
C PRO A 64 -7.52 15.58 -3.58
#